data_AF-A0A951M4R0-F1
#
_entry.id   AF-A0A951M4R0-F1
#
_cell.length_a   1.000
_cell.length_b   1.000
_cell.length_c   1.000
_cell.angle_alpha   90.00
_cell.angle_beta   90.00
_cell.angle_gamma   90.00
#
_symmetry.space_group_name_H-M   'P 1'
#
loop_
_entity.id
_entity.type
_entity.pdbx_description
1 polymer ?
#
loop_
_entity_poly.entity_id
_entity_poly.type
_entity_poly.pdbx_seq_one_letter_code
_entity_poly.pdbx_strand_id
1 'polypeptide(L)'
;MRSGAVAALGALLLTGCGTPILRANFDTNTLGTHPPPELPGDPVGDSFYLSSPSSGSAVVVTAPAGLSGRSLRYQHTAPQSYNRFLGFGGKEVSASSLQYWAVWNAIPQLTPNVPLDVWMGNGHFESFGTIRFLNNQVLVATDNRGGFTPVGNFTNGRVHTVVVKVDKPSGTYRISVLGGEAPVNTGTRPVLTPAALSTTRPYVYLWFGSDGVSASTYTVDNVLITEACPTDRGVGACD
;
A
#
# COMPACT_ATOMS: atom_id res chain seq x y z
N MET A 1 -27.46 14.57 21.17
CA MET A 1 -26.37 13.57 21.25
C MET A 1 -26.64 12.51 20.20
N ARG A 2 -25.92 12.52 19.08
CA ARG A 2 -26.10 11.54 18.00
C ARG A 2 -25.14 10.37 18.25
N SER A 3 -25.72 9.21 18.51
CA SER A 3 -25.00 7.93 18.59
C SER A 3 -24.40 7.63 17.21
N GLY A 4 -23.07 7.69 17.11
CA GLY A 4 -22.34 7.30 15.93
C GLY A 4 -22.20 5.78 15.92
N ALA A 5 -22.86 5.12 14.97
CA ALA A 5 -22.67 3.69 14.74
C ALA A 5 -21.20 3.45 14.34
N VAL A 6 -20.44 2.81 15.23
CA VAL A 6 -19.11 2.28 14.91
C VAL A 6 -19.36 1.00 14.12
N ALA A 7 -19.29 1.08 12.80
CA ALA A 7 -19.24 -0.09 11.95
C ALA A 7 -17.91 -0.81 12.22
N ALA A 8 -17.96 -1.89 13.00
CA ALA A 8 -16.83 -2.78 13.22
C ALA A 8 -16.53 -3.50 11.90
N LEU A 9 -15.51 -3.02 11.18
CA LEU A 9 -14.95 -3.74 10.05
C LEU A 9 -14.16 -4.93 10.64
N GLY A 10 -14.75 -6.12 10.58
CA GLY A 10 -14.17 -7.34 11.14
C GLY A 10 -12.83 -7.69 10.49
N ALA A 11 -11.93 -8.28 11.29
CA ALA A 11 -10.64 -8.78 10.83
C ALA A 11 -10.83 -9.81 9.70
N LEU A 12 -10.33 -9.48 8.51
CA LEU A 12 -10.41 -10.31 7.31
C LEU A 12 -9.27 -11.33 7.29
N LEU A 13 -9.60 -12.62 7.32
CA LEU A 13 -8.65 -13.70 7.07
C LEU A 13 -8.39 -13.78 5.56
N LEU A 14 -7.11 -13.75 5.16
CA LEU A 14 -6.67 -13.78 3.76
C LEU A 14 -6.40 -15.21 3.30
N THR A 15 -7.41 -15.90 2.79
CA THR A 15 -7.32 -17.27 2.24
C THR A 15 -7.67 -17.32 0.74
N GLY A 16 -6.87 -16.64 -0.09
CA GLY A 16 -6.93 -16.86 -1.53
C GLY A 16 -6.28 -18.19 -1.94
N CYS A 17 -6.82 -18.88 -2.95
CA CYS A 17 -6.24 -20.13 -3.49
C CYS A 17 -4.91 -19.92 -4.27
N GLY A 18 -4.47 -18.68 -4.46
CA GLY A 18 -3.17 -18.38 -5.06
C GLY A 18 -2.07 -18.37 -4.01
N THR A 19 -0.94 -18.99 -4.32
CA THR A 19 0.25 -18.90 -3.47
C THR A 19 0.60 -17.42 -3.23
N PRO A 20 0.69 -16.95 -1.98
CA PRO A 20 1.12 -15.59 -1.70
C PRO A 20 2.54 -15.37 -2.20
N ILE A 21 2.76 -14.22 -2.80
CA ILE A 21 4.08 -13.69 -3.18
C ILE A 21 4.67 -12.93 -1.99
N LEU A 22 3.83 -12.15 -1.30
CA LEU A 22 4.13 -11.42 -0.07
C LEU A 22 2.97 -11.60 0.91
N ARG A 23 3.27 -11.86 2.18
CA ARG A 23 2.29 -11.80 3.28
C ARG A 23 2.92 -11.10 4.49
N ALA A 24 2.87 -9.77 4.49
CA ALA A 24 3.32 -8.97 5.63
C ALA A 24 2.19 -8.83 6.67
N ASN A 25 2.42 -9.42 7.86
CA ASN A 25 1.70 -9.10 9.08
C ASN A 25 2.72 -8.71 10.17
N PHE A 26 2.28 -8.01 11.21
CA PHE A 26 3.16 -7.51 12.27
C PHE A 26 2.83 -8.08 13.64
N ASP A 27 1.99 -9.12 13.70
CA ASP A 27 1.39 -9.63 14.94
C ASP A 27 2.43 -10.23 15.89
N THR A 28 3.57 -10.69 15.38
CA THR A 28 4.66 -11.21 16.20
C THR A 28 5.66 -10.13 16.66
N ASN A 29 5.59 -8.92 16.10
CA ASN A 29 6.56 -7.86 16.41
C ASN A 29 6.25 -7.10 17.69
N THR A 30 7.27 -6.65 18.42
CA THR A 30 7.09 -5.86 19.64
C THR A 30 6.51 -4.47 19.35
N LEU A 31 5.51 -4.04 20.13
CA LEU A 31 4.96 -2.69 20.00
C LEU A 31 6.01 -1.63 20.32
N GLY A 32 6.00 -0.54 19.56
CA GLY A 32 6.91 0.60 19.72
C GLY A 32 8.32 0.37 19.15
N THR A 33 8.63 -0.82 18.65
CA THR A 33 9.94 -1.10 18.05
C THR A 33 9.88 -0.99 16.52
N HIS A 34 11.04 -0.75 15.91
CA HIS A 34 11.21 -0.92 14.47
C HIS A 34 11.02 -2.42 14.11
N PRO A 35 10.34 -2.77 13.00
CA PRO A 35 10.24 -4.18 12.58
C PRO A 35 11.61 -4.73 12.16
N PRO A 36 11.83 -6.05 12.24
CA PRO A 36 12.98 -6.67 11.59
C PRO A 36 12.91 -6.46 10.07
N PRO A 37 14.06 -6.37 9.36
CA PRO A 37 14.09 -6.25 7.89
C PRO A 37 13.47 -7.45 7.16
N GLU A 38 13.54 -8.63 7.77
CA GLU A 38 12.89 -9.85 7.30
C GLU A 38 11.49 -9.92 7.91
N LEU A 39 10.48 -9.93 7.06
CA LEU A 39 9.10 -10.01 7.53
C LEU A 39 8.78 -11.46 7.90
N PRO A 40 8.25 -11.72 9.12
CA PRO A 40 7.89 -13.07 9.51
C PRO A 40 6.66 -13.52 8.71
N GLY A 41 6.76 -14.67 8.03
CA GLY A 41 5.63 -15.19 7.26
C GLY A 41 5.98 -16.34 6.31
N ASP A 42 4.92 -16.87 5.70
CA ASP A 42 4.95 -17.73 4.52
C ASP A 42 4.37 -16.91 3.35
N PRO A 43 5.16 -16.63 2.29
CA PRO A 43 6.44 -17.26 1.96
C PRO A 43 7.67 -16.68 2.66
N VAL A 44 8.71 -17.51 2.80
CA VAL A 44 10.06 -17.05 3.13
C VAL A 44 10.58 -16.14 2.02
N GLY A 45 11.28 -15.05 2.39
CA GLY A 45 11.87 -14.09 1.46
C GLY A 45 11.15 -12.74 1.40
N ASP A 46 10.09 -12.58 2.20
CA ASP A 46 9.40 -11.31 2.39
C ASP A 46 10.33 -10.29 3.04
N SER A 47 10.41 -9.13 2.41
CA SER A 47 11.36 -8.08 2.76
C SER A 47 10.65 -6.77 3.06
N PHE A 48 11.11 -6.15 4.11
CA PHE A 48 10.83 -4.78 4.47
C PHE A 48 12.03 -3.92 4.12
N TYR A 49 11.81 -2.84 3.36
CA TYR A 49 12.86 -1.92 2.97
C TYR A 49 12.54 -0.50 3.46
N LEU A 50 13.53 0.12 4.11
CA LEU A 50 13.51 1.53 4.47
C LEU A 50 14.82 2.16 4.00
N SER A 51 14.73 3.15 3.10
CA SER A 51 15.90 3.73 2.42
C SER A 51 16.90 4.45 3.32
N SER A 52 16.51 4.88 4.52
CA SER A 52 17.43 5.35 5.55
C SER A 52 16.72 5.48 6.91
N PRO A 53 17.08 4.66 7.92
CA PRO A 53 16.55 4.81 9.27
C PRO A 53 16.96 6.13 9.94
N SER A 54 18.07 6.74 9.49
CA SER A 54 18.61 7.99 10.03
C SER A 54 18.01 9.25 9.37
N SER A 55 17.23 9.12 8.30
CA SER A 55 16.75 10.28 7.53
C SER A 55 15.41 10.85 8.00
N GLY A 56 15.12 10.77 9.29
CA GLY A 56 13.86 11.26 9.83
C GLY A 56 12.65 10.62 9.15
N SER A 57 12.67 9.32 8.89
CA SER A 57 11.40 8.61 8.70
C SER A 57 11.35 7.55 9.76
N ALA A 58 10.32 7.60 10.60
CA ALA A 58 10.19 6.68 11.71
C ALA A 58 9.22 5.57 11.31
N VAL A 59 9.67 4.32 11.47
CA VAL A 59 8.83 3.15 11.30
C VAL A 59 8.78 2.43 12.63
N VAL A 60 7.56 2.26 13.16
CA VAL A 60 7.34 1.54 14.42
C VAL A 60 6.10 0.68 14.32
N VAL A 61 6.10 -0.43 15.06
CA VAL A 61 4.92 -1.28 15.21
C VAL A 61 3.96 -0.64 16.21
N THR A 62 2.68 -0.57 15.86
CA THR A 62 1.60 -0.02 16.69
C THR A 62 0.41 -0.98 16.69
N ALA A 63 -0.65 -0.67 17.43
CA ALA A 63 -1.91 -1.42 17.42
C ALA A 63 -3.08 -0.43 17.41
N PRO A 64 -3.35 0.23 16.27
CA PRO A 64 -4.42 1.22 16.19
C PRO A 64 -5.80 0.55 16.22
N ALA A 65 -6.79 1.23 16.78
CA ALA A 65 -8.17 0.78 16.69
C ALA A 65 -8.63 0.74 15.23
N GLY A 66 -9.35 -0.32 14.85
CA GLY A 66 -9.91 -0.50 13.50
C GLY A 66 -9.07 -1.34 12.53
N LEU A 67 -7.82 -1.70 12.90
CA LEU A 67 -7.02 -2.70 12.18
C LEU A 67 -7.01 -4.03 12.96
N SER A 68 -6.56 -5.12 12.33
CA SER A 68 -6.79 -6.47 12.86
C SER A 68 -5.83 -6.90 13.98
N GLY A 69 -4.91 -6.04 14.41
CA GLY A 69 -3.89 -6.41 15.37
C GLY A 69 -2.74 -5.42 15.40
N ARG A 70 -1.52 -5.94 15.28
CA ARG A 70 -0.33 -5.09 15.18
C ARG A 70 -0.16 -4.62 13.75
N SER A 71 0.18 -3.35 13.60
CA SER A 71 0.29 -2.67 12.31
C SER A 71 1.57 -1.88 12.25
N LEU A 72 2.02 -1.56 11.05
CA LEU A 72 3.21 -0.78 10.85
C LEU A 72 2.86 0.68 10.64
N ARG A 73 3.26 1.55 11.58
CA ARG A 73 3.13 2.99 11.39
C ARG A 73 4.37 3.54 10.70
N TYR A 74 4.18 3.99 9.46
CA TYR A 74 5.15 4.79 8.73
C TYR A 74 4.90 6.28 8.99
N GLN A 75 5.86 6.95 9.61
CA GLN A 75 5.78 8.37 9.95
C GLN A 75 6.79 9.16 9.15
N HIS A 76 6.29 10.22 8.51
CA HIS A 76 7.11 11.30 8.00
C HIS A 76 7.66 12.10 9.19
N THR A 77 8.95 11.97 9.48
CA THR A 77 9.66 12.92 10.33
C THR A 77 10.54 13.82 9.44
N ALA A 78 11.01 14.96 9.92
CA ALA A 78 11.97 15.77 9.18
C ALA A 78 13.37 15.16 9.42
N PRO A 79 14.21 14.91 8.40
CA PRO A 79 14.64 15.95 7.46
C PRO A 79 14.82 15.51 5.97
N GLN A 80 15.28 16.50 5.19
CA GLN A 80 15.65 16.52 3.76
C GLN A 80 16.50 15.34 3.25
N SER A 81 15.94 14.14 3.14
CA SER A 81 16.49 13.10 2.27
C SER A 81 15.53 12.77 1.12
N TYR A 82 16.09 12.49 -0.05
CA TYR A 82 15.43 11.85 -1.19
C TYR A 82 15.12 10.36 -0.91
N ASN A 83 15.67 9.82 0.19
CA ASN A 83 15.58 8.45 0.65
C ASN A 83 14.49 8.31 1.72
N ARG A 84 13.23 8.62 1.39
CA ARG A 84 12.07 8.43 2.28
C ARG A 84 11.03 7.50 1.67
N PHE A 85 11.44 6.31 1.26
CA PHE A 85 10.49 5.30 0.83
C PHE A 85 10.51 4.09 1.74
N LEU A 86 9.30 3.60 2.01
CA LEU A 86 9.02 2.33 2.65
C LEU A 86 8.59 1.35 1.56
N GLY A 87 9.21 0.18 1.49
CA GLY A 87 8.87 -0.87 0.54
C GLY A 87 8.51 -2.19 1.22
N PHE A 88 7.54 -2.89 0.67
CA PHE A 88 7.22 -4.27 0.96
C PHE A 88 7.42 -5.10 -0.29
N GLY A 89 8.36 -6.05 -0.26
CA GLY A 89 8.68 -6.90 -1.39
C GLY A 89 8.51 -8.36 -1.04
N GLY A 90 7.80 -9.09 -1.89
CA GLY A 90 7.65 -10.53 -1.74
C GLY A 90 8.87 -11.31 -2.20
N LYS A 91 8.73 -12.64 -2.20
CA LYS A 91 9.67 -13.55 -2.86
C LYS A 91 9.71 -13.32 -4.37
N GLU A 92 10.77 -13.81 -5.00
CA GLU A 92 10.83 -13.92 -6.45
C GLU A 92 9.81 -14.96 -6.95
N VAL A 93 9.18 -14.66 -8.10
CA VAL A 93 8.22 -15.51 -8.79
C VAL A 93 8.66 -15.77 -10.23
N SER A 94 7.97 -16.68 -10.91
CA SER A 94 8.26 -16.97 -12.32
C SER A 94 8.08 -15.72 -13.20
N ALA A 95 8.94 -15.54 -14.19
CA ALA A 95 8.74 -14.54 -15.24
C ALA A 95 7.41 -14.75 -16.00
N SER A 96 6.89 -15.98 -16.01
CA SER A 96 5.60 -16.35 -16.62
C SER A 96 4.38 -15.95 -15.80
N SER A 97 4.54 -15.33 -14.63
CA SER A 97 3.42 -14.76 -13.86
C SER A 97 2.64 -13.83 -14.79
N LEU A 98 1.32 -13.99 -14.88
CA LEU A 98 0.49 -13.22 -15.81
C LEU A 98 -0.16 -12.00 -15.16
N GLN A 99 -0.34 -12.02 -13.85
CA GLN A 99 -1.04 -10.96 -13.15
C GLN A 99 -0.53 -10.86 -11.71
N TYR A 100 -0.72 -9.68 -11.13
CA TYR A 100 -0.48 -9.47 -9.71
C TYR A 100 -1.68 -8.77 -9.08
N TRP A 101 -1.96 -9.16 -7.84
CA TRP A 101 -2.87 -8.49 -6.95
C TRP A 101 -2.10 -8.03 -5.74
N ALA A 102 -2.20 -6.75 -5.39
CA ALA A 102 -1.70 -6.24 -4.13
C ALA A 102 -2.85 -5.69 -3.29
N VAL A 103 -2.92 -6.06 -2.02
CA VAL A 103 -3.99 -5.59 -1.13
C VAL A 103 -3.47 -5.32 0.26
N TRP A 104 -3.87 -4.20 0.84
CA TRP A 104 -3.54 -3.85 2.22
C TRP A 104 -4.65 -3.02 2.86
N ASN A 105 -4.72 -3.07 4.18
CA ASN A 105 -5.52 -2.15 4.98
C ASN A 105 -4.60 -1.04 5.49
N ALA A 106 -5.13 0.17 5.62
CA ALA A 106 -4.36 1.25 6.20
C ALA A 106 -5.22 2.36 6.81
N ILE A 107 -4.60 3.16 7.67
CA ILE A 107 -5.17 4.40 8.21
C ILE A 107 -4.24 5.56 7.78
N PRO A 108 -4.66 6.43 6.85
CA PRO A 108 -3.96 7.66 6.57
C PRO A 108 -4.20 8.66 7.70
N GLN A 109 -3.15 9.34 8.17
CA GLN A 109 -3.22 10.51 9.03
C GLN A 109 -2.32 11.58 8.44
N LEU A 110 -2.80 12.17 7.35
CA LEU A 110 -2.05 13.11 6.53
C LEU A 110 -2.31 14.55 6.97
N THR A 111 -1.24 15.33 7.05
CA THR A 111 -1.33 16.78 7.16
C THR A 111 -1.74 17.36 5.79
N PRO A 112 -2.55 18.45 5.75
CA PRO A 112 -2.80 19.16 4.51
C PRO A 112 -1.50 19.48 3.75
N ASN A 113 -1.55 19.34 2.42
CA ASN A 113 -0.45 19.58 1.49
C ASN A 113 0.77 18.65 1.61
N VAL A 114 0.69 17.59 2.42
CA VAL A 114 1.71 16.53 2.48
C VAL A 114 1.20 15.32 1.68
N PRO A 115 1.65 15.12 0.42
CA PRO A 115 1.21 13.99 -0.38
C PRO A 115 1.85 12.69 0.11
N LEU A 116 1.05 11.64 0.14
CA LEU A 116 1.55 10.26 0.24
C LEU A 116 1.32 9.57 -1.10
N ASP A 117 2.40 9.18 -1.76
CA ASP A 117 2.38 8.37 -2.96
C ASP A 117 2.53 6.90 -2.58
N VAL A 118 1.67 6.06 -3.15
CA VAL A 118 1.72 4.62 -3.00
C VAL A 118 1.70 3.99 -4.39
N TRP A 119 2.68 3.16 -4.69
CA TRP A 119 2.78 2.52 -6.01
C TRP A 119 3.14 1.05 -5.90
N MET A 120 2.73 0.30 -6.91
CA MET A 120 3.21 -1.06 -7.13
C MET A 120 4.29 -1.03 -8.22
N GLY A 121 5.41 -1.72 -8.01
CA GLY A 121 6.56 -1.64 -8.90
C GLY A 121 7.44 -2.90 -8.90
N ASN A 122 8.64 -2.76 -9.48
CA ASN A 122 9.54 -3.88 -9.82
C ASN A 122 10.76 -4.05 -8.91
N GLY A 123 10.91 -3.27 -7.82
CA GLY A 123 12.16 -3.22 -7.05
C GLY A 123 13.00 -1.95 -7.28
N HIS A 124 12.79 -1.23 -8.40
CA HIS A 124 13.68 -0.19 -8.89
C HIS A 124 12.91 0.91 -9.64
N PHE A 125 12.37 1.92 -8.94
CA PHE A 125 11.67 3.15 -9.40
C PHE A 125 10.63 3.04 -10.55
N GLU A 126 10.47 1.89 -11.19
CA GLU A 126 9.48 1.63 -12.23
C GLU A 126 8.17 1.24 -11.55
N SER A 127 7.08 1.78 -12.06
CA SER A 127 5.75 1.60 -11.48
C SER A 127 4.79 1.01 -12.51
N PHE A 128 3.95 0.09 -12.06
CA PHE A 128 2.74 -0.28 -12.79
C PHE A 128 1.75 0.87 -12.74
N GLY A 129 1.55 1.43 -11.55
CA GLY A 129 0.62 2.51 -11.28
C GLY A 129 0.87 3.11 -9.91
N THR A 130 0.50 4.38 -9.75
CA THR A 130 0.68 5.16 -8.52
C THR A 130 -0.63 5.83 -8.14
N ILE A 131 -1.03 5.69 -6.88
CA ILE A 131 -2.04 6.54 -6.25
C ILE A 131 -1.38 7.55 -5.33
N ARG A 132 -1.98 8.72 -5.22
CA ARG A 132 -1.61 9.76 -4.27
C ARG A 132 -2.78 10.07 -3.36
N PHE A 133 -2.52 10.09 -2.06
CA PHE A 133 -3.43 10.64 -1.06
C PHE A 133 -2.98 12.05 -0.71
N LEU A 134 -3.84 13.04 -0.96
CA LEU A 134 -3.52 14.45 -0.71
C LEU A 134 -4.82 15.23 -0.47
N ASN A 135 -4.88 16.02 0.60
CA ASN A 135 -6.02 16.92 0.87
C ASN A 135 -7.39 16.23 0.81
N ASN A 136 -7.51 15.03 1.40
CA ASN A 136 -8.70 14.16 1.36
C ASN A 136 -9.11 13.67 -0.04
N GLN A 137 -8.28 13.87 -1.05
CA GLN A 137 -8.48 13.35 -2.40
C GLN A 137 -7.59 12.13 -2.65
N VAL A 138 -8.15 11.17 -3.38
CA VAL A 138 -7.41 10.12 -4.05
C VAL A 138 -7.12 10.60 -5.46
N LEU A 139 -5.84 10.71 -5.80
CA LEU A 139 -5.39 10.99 -7.15
C LEU A 139 -4.71 9.76 -7.73
N VAL A 140 -4.72 9.63 -9.04
CA VAL A 140 -3.99 8.58 -9.76
C VAL A 140 -3.01 9.24 -10.71
N ALA A 141 -1.82 8.67 -10.83
CA ALA A 141 -0.83 9.15 -11.76
C ALA A 141 -1.31 9.00 -13.22
N THR A 142 -1.03 10.02 -14.03
CA THR A 142 -1.36 10.04 -15.47
C THR A 142 -0.16 9.67 -16.34
N ASP A 143 1.04 9.78 -15.79
CA ASP A 143 2.32 9.47 -16.43
C ASP A 143 3.39 9.15 -15.38
N ASN A 144 4.61 8.83 -15.84
CA ASN A 144 5.77 8.59 -14.98
C ASN A 144 6.60 9.86 -14.68
N ARG A 145 6.07 11.05 -15.01
CA ARG A 145 6.73 12.36 -14.83
C ARG A 145 6.11 13.20 -13.72
N GLY A 146 5.17 12.63 -12.96
CA GLY A 146 4.56 13.26 -11.80
C GLY A 146 3.22 13.94 -12.07
N GLY A 147 2.58 13.69 -13.22
CA GLY A 147 1.20 14.11 -13.47
C GLY A 147 0.20 13.28 -12.64
N PHE A 148 -0.81 13.94 -12.05
CA PHE A 148 -1.88 13.30 -11.28
C PHE A 148 -3.24 13.88 -11.61
N THR A 149 -4.28 13.04 -11.58
CA THR A 149 -5.68 13.47 -11.71
C THR A 149 -6.53 12.94 -10.55
N PRO A 150 -7.45 13.74 -9.98
CA PRO A 150 -8.37 13.26 -8.95
C PRO A 150 -9.31 12.18 -9.48
N VAL A 151 -9.51 11.12 -8.69
CA VAL A 151 -10.43 10.00 -9.01
C VAL A 151 -11.49 9.76 -7.93
N GLY A 152 -11.37 10.44 -6.79
CA GLY A 152 -12.33 10.35 -5.70
C GLY A 152 -11.77 10.94 -4.42
N ASN A 153 -12.42 10.62 -3.30
CA ASN A 153 -12.06 11.12 -1.99
C ASN A 153 -11.77 9.96 -1.03
N PHE A 154 -10.95 10.22 -0.02
CA PHE A 154 -10.77 9.35 1.13
C PHE A 154 -11.03 10.15 2.40
N THR A 155 -11.31 9.47 3.50
CA THR A 155 -11.48 10.12 4.80
C THR A 155 -10.21 9.95 5.62
N ASN A 156 -9.48 11.04 5.86
CA ASN A 156 -8.31 11.02 6.73
C ASN A 156 -8.67 10.55 8.14
N GLY A 157 -7.83 9.70 8.73
CA GLY A 157 -8.04 9.08 10.04
C GLY A 157 -8.99 7.88 10.06
N ARG A 158 -9.52 7.44 8.90
CA ARG A 158 -10.35 6.23 8.80
C ARG A 158 -9.60 5.10 8.10
N VAL A 159 -9.97 3.87 8.46
CA VAL A 159 -9.47 2.67 7.79
C VAL A 159 -9.93 2.67 6.34
N HIS A 160 -8.99 2.44 5.43
CA HIS A 160 -9.28 2.08 4.05
C HIS A 160 -8.62 0.76 3.68
N THR A 161 -9.11 0.16 2.60
CA THR A 161 -8.48 -0.97 1.93
C THR A 161 -8.10 -0.53 0.53
N VAL A 162 -6.84 -0.72 0.15
CA VAL A 162 -6.39 -0.49 -1.22
C VAL A 162 -6.22 -1.84 -1.90
N VAL A 163 -6.77 -1.97 -3.09
CA VAL A 163 -6.64 -3.14 -3.97
C VAL A 163 -6.02 -2.67 -5.28
N VAL A 164 -4.92 -3.29 -5.68
CA VAL A 164 -4.26 -3.09 -6.98
C VAL A 164 -4.35 -4.40 -7.75
N LYS A 165 -4.78 -4.33 -9.01
CA LYS A 165 -4.68 -5.43 -9.98
C LYS A 165 -3.76 -4.98 -11.11
N VAL A 166 -2.82 -5.82 -11.48
CA VAL A 166 -1.95 -5.67 -12.65
C VAL A 166 -2.18 -6.86 -13.56
N ASP A 167 -2.48 -6.60 -14.83
CA ASP A 167 -2.59 -7.60 -15.88
C ASP A 167 -1.40 -7.38 -16.85
N LYS A 168 -0.45 -8.32 -16.82
CA LYS A 168 0.80 -8.20 -17.57
C LYS A 168 0.59 -8.40 -19.08
N PRO A 169 -0.17 -9.41 -19.54
CA PRO A 169 -0.53 -9.56 -20.96
C PRO A 169 -1.13 -8.31 -21.60
N SER A 170 -2.09 -7.65 -20.93
CA SER A 170 -2.71 -6.44 -21.48
C SER A 170 -1.90 -5.16 -21.21
N GLY A 171 -0.88 -5.23 -20.35
CA GLY A 171 -0.09 -4.08 -19.93
C GLY A 171 -0.94 -3.04 -19.20
N THR A 172 -1.90 -3.51 -18.40
CA THR A 172 -2.83 -2.63 -17.68
C THR A 172 -2.82 -2.83 -16.17
N TYR A 173 -3.32 -1.84 -15.45
CA TYR A 173 -3.59 -1.92 -14.03
C TYR A 173 -4.91 -1.25 -13.68
N ARG A 174 -5.42 -1.54 -12.49
CA ARG A 174 -6.51 -0.79 -11.84
C ARG A 174 -6.26 -0.72 -10.34
N ILE A 175 -6.71 0.36 -9.71
CA ILE A 175 -6.62 0.57 -8.27
C ILE A 175 -8.00 0.90 -7.73
N SER A 176 -8.36 0.24 -6.64
CA SER A 176 -9.59 0.51 -5.89
C SER A 176 -9.24 0.89 -4.45
N VAL A 177 -9.92 1.89 -3.91
CA VAL A 177 -9.81 2.31 -2.51
C VAL A 177 -11.19 2.20 -1.87
N LEU A 178 -11.29 1.40 -0.81
CA LEU A 178 -12.52 1.07 -0.08
C LEU A 178 -12.44 1.66 1.34
N GLY A 179 -13.57 1.93 2.01
CA GLY A 179 -13.59 2.42 3.40
C GLY A 179 -13.69 3.95 3.57
N GLY A 180 -13.87 4.70 2.48
CA GLY A 180 -14.31 6.10 2.48
C GLY A 180 -15.84 6.24 2.42
N GLU A 181 -16.33 7.44 2.09
CA GLU A 181 -17.77 7.70 1.87
C GLU A 181 -18.34 6.86 0.72
N ALA A 182 -17.54 6.70 -0.34
CA ALA A 182 -17.84 5.85 -1.49
C ALA A 182 -16.56 5.13 -1.95
N PRO A 183 -16.66 3.92 -2.53
CA PRO A 183 -15.53 3.27 -3.18
C PRO A 183 -14.96 4.14 -4.30
N VAL A 184 -13.63 4.26 -4.35
CA VAL A 184 -12.91 4.91 -5.45
C VAL A 184 -12.35 3.83 -6.36
N ASN A 185 -12.52 3.96 -7.68
CA ASN A 185 -11.94 3.07 -8.67
C ASN A 185 -11.30 3.90 -9.79
N THR A 186 -10.06 3.58 -10.15
CA THR A 186 -9.33 4.32 -11.20
C THR A 186 -9.79 4.01 -12.62
N GLY A 187 -10.60 2.96 -12.80
CA GLY A 187 -10.78 2.26 -14.07
C GLY A 187 -9.51 1.49 -14.49
N THR A 188 -9.61 0.77 -15.61
CA THR A 188 -8.46 0.14 -16.26
C THR A 188 -7.59 1.19 -16.91
N ARG A 189 -6.29 1.15 -16.64
CA ARG A 189 -5.29 2.11 -17.13
C ARG A 189 -4.07 1.39 -17.68
N PRO A 190 -3.37 1.93 -18.69
CA PRO A 190 -2.08 1.39 -19.11
C PRO A 190 -1.06 1.53 -17.99
N VAL A 191 -0.13 0.57 -17.86
CA VAL A 191 0.96 0.69 -16.90
C VAL A 191 1.84 1.92 -17.17
N LEU A 192 2.30 2.59 -16.12
CA LEU A 192 3.10 3.83 -16.24
C LEU A 192 4.47 3.56 -16.86
N THR A 193 5.09 2.44 -16.51
CA THR A 193 6.37 2.02 -17.07
C THR A 193 6.30 0.59 -17.60
N PRO A 194 6.37 0.37 -18.93
CA PRO A 194 6.31 -0.97 -19.52
C PRO A 194 7.38 -1.95 -19.01
N ALA A 195 8.57 -1.46 -18.67
CA ALA A 195 9.65 -2.29 -18.12
C ALA A 195 9.26 -2.99 -16.79
N ALA A 196 8.34 -2.39 -16.01
CA ALA A 196 7.84 -3.01 -14.79
C ALA A 196 7.14 -4.36 -15.05
N LEU A 197 6.58 -4.56 -16.25
CA LEU A 197 5.95 -5.83 -16.66
C LEU A 197 6.93 -7.01 -16.73
N SER A 198 8.24 -6.75 -16.77
CA SER A 198 9.24 -7.82 -16.74
C SER A 198 9.56 -8.31 -15.33
N THR A 199 9.04 -7.66 -14.28
CA THR A 199 9.41 -7.99 -12.91
C THR A 199 9.01 -9.41 -12.50
N THR A 200 9.96 -10.09 -11.87
CA THR A 200 9.78 -11.33 -11.12
C THR A 200 9.60 -11.08 -9.63
N ARG A 201 9.65 -9.83 -9.16
CA ARG A 201 9.58 -9.49 -7.75
C ARG A 201 8.78 -8.21 -7.54
N PRO A 202 7.44 -8.31 -7.44
CA PRO A 202 6.61 -7.15 -7.23
C PRO A 202 6.79 -6.55 -5.83
N TYR A 203 6.74 -5.22 -5.76
CA TYR A 203 6.81 -4.44 -4.52
C TYR A 203 5.61 -3.50 -4.38
N VAL A 204 5.20 -3.22 -3.15
CA VAL A 204 4.39 -2.05 -2.80
C VAL A 204 5.27 -1.04 -2.09
N TYR A 205 5.26 0.20 -2.57
CA TYR A 205 6.06 1.28 -2.00
C TYR A 205 5.20 2.44 -1.54
N LEU A 206 5.69 3.13 -0.51
CA LEU A 206 5.08 4.30 0.09
C LEU A 206 6.13 5.41 0.18
N TRP A 207 5.78 6.62 -0.22
CA TRP A 207 6.68 7.77 -0.21
C TRP A 207 5.94 9.06 0.13
N PHE A 208 6.48 9.85 1.06
CA PHE A 208 5.96 11.18 1.36
C PHE A 208 6.66 12.23 0.49
N GLY A 209 5.88 12.95 -0.32
CA GLY A 209 6.39 13.81 -1.39
C GLY A 209 6.62 15.28 -1.04
N SER A 210 6.64 15.64 0.24
CA SER A 210 6.93 17.00 0.69
C SER A 210 8.01 17.02 1.77
N ASP A 211 8.82 18.07 1.77
CA ASP A 211 9.78 18.35 2.82
C ASP A 211 9.20 19.28 3.89
N GLY A 212 9.67 19.11 5.12
CA GLY A 212 9.83 20.25 6.02
C GLY A 212 8.70 20.64 6.96
N VAL A 213 7.45 20.15 6.88
CA VAL A 213 6.45 20.56 7.88
C VAL A 213 5.36 19.52 8.09
N SER A 214 5.33 18.95 9.31
CA SER A 214 4.23 18.17 9.94
C SER A 214 4.31 16.64 9.86
N ALA A 215 3.99 16.00 10.98
CA ALA A 215 4.06 14.55 11.17
C ALA A 215 2.86 13.83 10.52
N SER A 216 2.89 13.71 9.19
CA SER A 216 1.99 12.79 8.50
C SER A 216 2.36 11.34 8.82
N THR A 217 1.35 10.49 9.02
CA THR A 217 1.57 9.05 9.17
C THR A 217 0.67 8.25 8.26
N TYR A 218 1.11 7.04 7.95
CA TYR A 218 0.33 6.04 7.28
C TYR A 218 0.56 4.71 8.00
N THR A 219 -0.48 4.21 8.64
CA THR A 219 -0.39 2.94 9.36
C THR A 219 -0.94 1.84 8.50
N VAL A 220 -0.10 0.85 8.17
CA VAL A 220 -0.40 -0.24 7.21
C VAL A 220 -0.53 -1.55 7.95
N ASP A 221 -1.47 -2.36 7.49
CA ASP A 221 -1.76 -3.67 8.02
C ASP A 221 -2.05 -4.67 6.89
N ASN A 222 -1.67 -5.93 7.10
CA ASN A 222 -1.95 -7.07 6.22
C ASN A 222 -1.63 -6.82 4.74
N VAL A 223 -0.37 -6.53 4.40
CA VAL A 223 0.05 -6.36 3.00
C VAL A 223 0.17 -7.72 2.34
N LEU A 224 -0.65 -7.97 1.32
CA LEU A 224 -0.66 -9.18 0.52
C LEU A 224 -0.27 -8.84 -0.91
N ILE A 225 0.63 -9.62 -1.51
CA ILE A 225 0.78 -9.71 -2.97
C ILE A 225 0.54 -11.16 -3.39
N THR A 226 -0.21 -11.40 -4.46
CA THR A 226 -0.50 -12.75 -4.97
C THR A 226 -0.79 -12.74 -6.47
N GLU A 227 -0.71 -13.89 -7.13
CA GLU A 227 -1.05 -14.07 -8.55
C GLU A 227 -2.54 -14.36 -8.78
N ALA A 228 -3.32 -14.64 -7.74
CA ALA A 228 -4.74 -14.93 -7.85
C ALA A 228 -5.59 -13.82 -7.26
N CYS A 229 -6.85 -13.71 -7.69
CA CYS A 229 -7.74 -12.76 -7.05
C CYS A 229 -7.91 -13.12 -5.56
N PRO A 230 -7.80 -12.15 -4.64
CA PRO A 230 -8.12 -12.36 -3.25
C PRO A 230 -9.65 -12.41 -3.09
N THR A 231 -10.21 -13.63 -3.03
CA THR A 231 -11.65 -13.92 -3.03
C THR A 231 -12.39 -13.51 -1.76
N ASP A 232 -11.68 -13.25 -0.66
CA ASP A 232 -12.30 -13.11 0.68
C ASP A 232 -12.67 -11.66 1.04
N ARG A 233 -12.69 -10.75 0.06
CA ARG A 233 -12.77 -9.30 0.32
C ARG A 233 -14.14 -8.65 0.05
N GLY A 234 -15.19 -9.42 -0.28
CA GLY A 234 -16.59 -8.93 -0.27
C GLY A 234 -16.91 -7.76 -1.21
N VAL A 235 -16.03 -7.45 -2.14
CA VAL A 235 -16.21 -6.46 -3.20
C VAL A 235 -15.95 -7.20 -4.50
N GLY A 236 -16.60 -6.82 -5.60
CA GLY A 236 -16.27 -7.25 -6.97
C GLY A 236 -14.86 -6.85 -7.40
N ALA A 237 -13.88 -6.95 -6.51
CA ALA A 237 -12.48 -6.69 -6.71
C ALA A 237 -11.92 -7.61 -7.80
N CYS A 238 -12.46 -8.81 -7.98
CA CYS A 238 -12.05 -9.76 -9.01
C CYS A 238 -12.54 -9.40 -10.42
N ASP A 239 -13.66 -8.68 -10.54
CA ASP A 239 -14.33 -8.38 -11.81
C ASP A 239 -13.83 -7.05 -12.39
#